data_AF-A0A6L8VL66-F1
#
_entry.id   AF-A0A6L8VL66-F1
#
_cell.length_a   1.000
_cell.length_b   1.000
_cell.length_c   1.000
_cell.angle_alpha   90.00
_cell.angle_beta   90.00
_cell.angle_gamma   90.00
#
_symmetry.space_group_name_H-M   'P 1'
#
loop_
_entity.id
_entity.type
_entity.pdbx_description
1 polymer ?
#
loop_
_entity_poly.entity_id
_entity_poly.type
_entity_poly.pdbx_seq_one_letter_code
_entity_poly.pdbx_strand_id
1 'polypeptide(L)'
;MPRNLIFITYDSCRFDSARAAKAPNLAKLGELEQRFSYASWTAPSHYTFLMGLVPHSSPAHVYASDVYKNDFRRWSDRLDIPDLRFETFLPQLSLAGMLKKHGYRTVARVSMPVLNPFTVLNNAFDDYRLMPDHNDFKGMVDEIGFSRDQPSFHFFNLGETHYPYMLRDNELPHISGLHGVAKTLAAGGDAGGMAQKGSDMDAETFFASDLLKGLHAQQIACVEYLDGLLGALFDKAPPDTWFMIMGDHGEAFGEDGFFGHGPVMHPKVFEVPFVEGLRPRKASVF
;
A
#
# COMPACT_ATOMS: atom_id res chain seq x y z
N MET A 1 13.73 -5.11 -23.40
CA MET A 1 13.19 -6.12 -22.48
C MET A 1 12.05 -5.46 -21.73
N PRO A 2 11.00 -6.20 -21.36
CA PRO A 2 9.96 -5.64 -20.49
C PRO A 2 10.57 -5.07 -19.20
N ARG A 3 9.97 -4.01 -18.67
CA ARG A 3 10.45 -3.33 -17.46
C ARG A 3 10.19 -4.16 -16.22
N ASN A 4 11.08 -4.08 -15.23
CA ASN A 4 10.75 -4.56 -13.89
C ASN A 4 9.57 -3.75 -13.32
N LEU A 5 8.73 -4.40 -12.51
CA LEU A 5 7.61 -3.75 -11.84
C LEU A 5 7.76 -3.90 -10.32
N ILE A 6 7.68 -2.78 -9.62
CA ILE A 6 7.54 -2.76 -8.16
C ILE A 6 6.21 -2.08 -7.82
N PHE A 7 5.33 -2.83 -7.19
CA PHE A 7 4.01 -2.38 -6.74
C PHE A 7 3.98 -2.44 -5.23
N ILE A 8 3.84 -1.28 -4.58
CA ILE A 8 3.82 -1.13 -3.13
C ILE A 8 2.46 -0.60 -2.69
N THR A 9 1.84 -1.26 -1.71
CA THR A 9 0.68 -0.75 -0.98
C THR A 9 1.06 -0.35 0.44
N TYR A 10 0.64 0.85 0.84
CA TYR A 10 0.67 1.32 2.22
C TYR A 10 -0.69 1.02 2.84
N ASP A 11 -0.73 0.03 3.73
CA ASP A 11 -1.99 -0.45 4.31
C ASP A 11 -2.65 0.65 5.15
N SER A 12 -3.94 0.91 4.91
CA SER A 12 -4.73 1.96 5.60
C SER A 12 -4.27 3.42 5.40
N CYS A 13 -3.34 3.67 4.47
CA CYS A 13 -2.78 5.01 4.30
C CYS A 13 -3.76 5.99 3.65
N ARG A 14 -4.10 7.06 4.37
CA ARG A 14 -4.93 8.15 3.83
C ARG A 14 -4.14 9.04 2.87
N PHE A 15 -4.84 9.57 1.89
CA PHE A 15 -4.26 10.56 0.98
C PHE A 15 -3.73 11.81 1.71
N ASP A 16 -4.47 12.34 2.69
CA ASP A 16 -4.06 13.55 3.41
C ASP A 16 -2.87 13.31 4.34
N SER A 17 -2.70 12.10 4.89
CA SER A 17 -1.48 11.68 5.59
C SER A 17 -0.27 11.74 4.66
N ALA A 18 -0.37 11.10 3.49
CA ALA A 18 0.73 11.08 2.52
C ALA A 18 1.07 12.47 1.97
N ARG A 19 0.05 13.31 1.76
CA ARG A 19 0.23 14.70 1.31
C ARG A 19 0.90 15.57 2.37
N ALA A 20 0.65 15.32 3.65
CA ALA A 20 1.24 16.07 4.75
C ALA A 20 2.68 15.66 5.07
N ALA A 21 3.05 14.42 4.76
CA ALA A 21 4.38 13.86 5.04
C ALA A 21 5.49 14.56 4.23
N LYS A 22 6.67 14.71 4.84
CA LYS A 22 7.89 15.10 4.12
C LYS A 22 8.45 13.89 3.36
N ALA A 23 7.96 13.70 2.13
CA ALA A 23 8.30 12.53 1.31
C ALA A 23 9.04 12.90 0.01
N PRO A 24 10.34 13.29 0.08
CA PRO A 24 11.11 13.69 -1.09
C PRO A 24 11.34 12.56 -2.11
N ASN A 25 11.32 11.28 -1.71
CA ASN A 25 11.50 10.19 -2.65
C ASN A 25 10.22 9.88 -3.43
N LEU A 26 9.05 9.95 -2.80
CA LEU A 26 7.76 9.93 -3.51
C LEU A 26 7.68 11.08 -4.54
N ALA A 27 8.07 12.29 -4.15
CA ALA A 27 8.05 13.46 -5.03
C ALA A 27 8.99 13.35 -6.24
N LYS A 28 10.08 12.57 -6.14
CA LYS A 28 10.97 12.30 -7.29
C LYS A 28 10.36 11.31 -8.29
N LEU A 29 9.43 10.47 -7.85
CA LEU A 29 8.82 9.45 -8.69
C LEU A 29 7.77 10.04 -9.62
N GLY A 30 6.93 10.93 -9.10
CA GLY A 30 5.85 11.55 -9.85
C GLY A 30 4.99 12.46 -8.98
N GLU A 31 3.90 12.96 -9.56
CA GLU A 31 2.89 13.73 -8.82
C GLU A 31 2.14 12.80 -7.86
N LEU A 32 1.93 13.26 -6.62
CA LEU A 32 1.08 12.57 -5.66
C LEU A 32 -0.39 12.86 -5.99
N GLU A 33 -1.11 11.85 -6.47
CA GLU A 33 -2.51 11.94 -6.82
C GLU A 33 -3.42 11.51 -5.66
N GLN A 34 -4.56 12.21 -5.50
CA GLN A 34 -5.70 11.70 -4.73
C GLN A 34 -6.48 10.74 -5.60
N ARG A 35 -6.60 9.47 -5.19
CA ARG A 35 -7.40 8.46 -5.87
C ARG A 35 -8.37 7.79 -4.91
N PHE A 36 -9.25 6.96 -5.47
CA PHE A 36 -10.29 6.26 -4.73
C PHE A 36 -10.08 4.76 -4.82
N SER A 37 -10.06 4.08 -3.67
CA SER A 37 -10.05 2.62 -3.62
C SER A 37 -11.40 2.03 -4.04
N TYR A 38 -11.36 0.82 -4.60
CA TYR A 38 -12.56 0.04 -4.90
C TYR A 38 -13.22 -0.56 -3.65
N ALA A 39 -12.47 -0.67 -2.55
CA ALA A 39 -12.98 -1.22 -1.30
C ALA A 39 -12.36 -0.51 -0.09
N SER A 40 -13.06 -0.59 1.04
CA SER A 40 -12.65 0.01 2.32
C SER A 40 -11.90 -0.97 3.23
N TRP A 41 -11.36 -2.06 2.68
CA TRP A 41 -10.73 -3.13 3.46
C TRP A 41 -9.62 -3.82 2.67
N THR A 42 -8.61 -4.31 3.38
CA THR A 42 -7.35 -4.79 2.83
C THR A 42 -7.55 -5.87 1.76
N ALA A 43 -8.13 -7.01 2.13
CA ALA A 43 -8.21 -8.16 1.22
C ALA A 43 -9.03 -7.89 -0.06
N PRO A 44 -10.23 -7.26 0.00
CA PRO A 44 -10.96 -6.88 -1.20
C PRO A 44 -10.21 -5.88 -2.09
N SER A 45 -9.54 -4.88 -1.51
CA SER A 45 -8.76 -3.89 -2.29
C SER A 45 -7.63 -4.59 -3.04
N HIS A 46 -6.88 -5.44 -2.35
CA HIS A 46 -5.79 -6.22 -2.94
C HIS A 46 -6.25 -7.19 -4.02
N TYR A 47 -7.46 -7.75 -3.92
CA TYR A 47 -8.02 -8.55 -5.02
C TYR A 47 -8.17 -7.72 -6.29
N THR A 48 -8.74 -6.51 -6.21
CA THR A 48 -8.86 -5.63 -7.38
C THR A 48 -7.50 -5.25 -7.97
N PHE A 49 -6.54 -4.94 -7.10
CA PHE A 49 -5.19 -4.54 -7.50
C PHE A 49 -4.45 -5.65 -8.24
N LEU A 50 -4.51 -6.88 -7.72
CA LEU A 50 -3.88 -8.04 -8.33
C LEU A 50 -4.63 -8.55 -9.58
N MET A 51 -5.84 -8.07 -9.86
CA MET A 51 -6.47 -8.22 -11.18
C MET A 51 -5.93 -7.23 -12.23
N GLY A 52 -5.18 -6.21 -11.80
CA GLY A 52 -4.66 -5.13 -12.65
C GLY A 52 -5.46 -3.82 -12.58
N LEU A 53 -6.42 -3.71 -11.66
CA LEU A 53 -7.19 -2.48 -11.41
C LEU A 53 -6.68 -1.79 -10.17
N VAL A 54 -6.07 -0.62 -10.32
CA VAL A 54 -5.50 0.19 -9.22
C VAL A 54 -6.48 1.29 -8.81
N PRO A 55 -6.24 2.06 -7.72
CA PRO A 55 -7.12 3.15 -7.33
C PRO A 55 -7.44 4.08 -8.50
N HIS A 56 -8.71 4.48 -8.59
CA HIS A 56 -9.27 5.21 -9.73
C HIS A 56 -9.44 6.70 -9.42
N SER A 57 -9.52 7.55 -10.44
CA SER A 57 -9.75 8.99 -10.27
C SER A 57 -11.22 9.36 -10.00
N SER A 58 -12.14 8.40 -10.12
CA SER A 58 -13.60 8.62 -9.96
C SER A 58 -14.16 9.73 -10.86
N PRO A 59 -13.88 9.71 -12.18
CA PRO A 59 -14.30 10.78 -13.08
C PRO A 59 -15.83 10.82 -13.24
N ALA A 60 -16.40 12.02 -13.22
CA ALA A 60 -17.80 12.24 -13.54
C ALA A 60 -18.04 12.20 -15.07
N HIS A 61 -19.29 11.94 -15.47
CA HIS A 61 -19.75 12.00 -16.86
C HIS A 61 -19.03 11.09 -17.85
N VAL A 62 -18.51 9.95 -17.40
CA VAL A 62 -17.92 8.90 -18.26
C VAL A 62 -18.56 7.55 -17.97
N TYR A 63 -18.52 6.62 -18.94
CA TYR A 63 -18.93 5.25 -18.66
C TYR A 63 -17.88 4.58 -17.77
N ALA A 64 -18.34 3.89 -16.72
CA ALA A 64 -17.47 3.14 -15.82
C ALA A 64 -16.57 2.15 -16.57
N SER A 65 -17.05 1.60 -17.70
CA SER A 65 -16.28 0.70 -18.54
C SER A 65 -15.12 1.33 -19.28
N ASP A 66 -15.21 2.62 -19.60
CA ASP A 66 -14.11 3.33 -20.26
C ASP A 66 -12.99 3.63 -19.27
N VAL A 67 -13.31 3.89 -18.00
CA VAL A 67 -12.33 4.12 -16.93
C VAL A 67 -11.40 2.91 -16.80
N TYR A 68 -11.96 1.73 -16.52
CA TYR A 68 -11.11 0.55 -16.31
C TYR A 68 -10.41 0.09 -17.59
N LYS A 69 -11.03 0.23 -18.77
CA LYS A 69 -10.36 -0.11 -20.05
C LYS A 69 -9.13 0.77 -20.28
N ASN A 70 -9.21 2.05 -19.96
CA ASN A 70 -8.08 2.96 -20.08
C ASN A 70 -6.98 2.61 -19.07
N ASP A 71 -7.34 2.27 -17.83
CA ASP A 71 -6.34 1.81 -16.85
C ASP A 71 -5.64 0.52 -17.26
N PHE A 72 -6.36 -0.43 -17.90
CA PHE A 72 -5.74 -1.62 -18.45
C PHE A 72 -4.75 -1.32 -19.58
N ARG A 73 -5.05 -0.33 -20.44
CA ARG A 73 -4.13 0.08 -21.51
C ARG A 73 -2.83 0.68 -20.98
N ARG A 74 -2.89 1.40 -19.85
CA ARG A 74 -1.69 1.97 -19.20
C ARG A 74 -0.66 0.92 -18.83
N TRP A 75 -1.02 -0.35 -18.65
CA TRP A 75 -0.03 -1.41 -18.42
C TRP A 75 0.96 -1.56 -19.55
N SER A 76 0.58 -1.26 -20.80
CA SER A 76 1.51 -1.27 -21.93
C SER A 76 2.64 -0.26 -21.69
N ASP A 77 2.28 0.96 -21.32
CA ASP A 77 3.22 2.04 -21.04
C ASP A 77 4.04 1.77 -19.79
N ARG A 78 3.43 1.23 -18.73
CA ARG A 78 4.11 0.90 -17.46
C ARG A 78 5.22 -0.13 -17.67
N LEU A 79 4.94 -1.17 -18.46
CA LEU A 79 5.78 -2.36 -18.56
C LEU A 79 6.66 -2.41 -19.81
N ASP A 80 6.45 -1.48 -20.76
CA ASP A 80 7.07 -1.54 -22.09
C ASP A 80 6.74 -2.85 -22.82
N ILE A 81 5.47 -3.27 -22.72
CA ILE A 81 4.91 -4.44 -23.39
C ILE A 81 3.78 -3.95 -24.31
N PRO A 82 3.87 -4.12 -25.63
CA PRO A 82 2.85 -3.62 -26.54
C PRO A 82 1.52 -4.36 -26.35
N ASP A 83 0.43 -3.65 -26.68
CA ASP A 83 -0.92 -4.20 -26.84
C ASP A 83 -1.56 -4.85 -25.60
N LEU A 84 -1.11 -4.51 -24.39
CA LEU A 84 -1.79 -4.89 -23.15
C LEU A 84 -3.12 -4.16 -23.01
N ARG A 85 -4.17 -4.92 -22.75
CA ARG A 85 -5.57 -4.48 -22.64
C ARG A 85 -6.35 -5.46 -21.77
N PHE A 86 -7.58 -5.14 -21.41
CA PHE A 86 -8.40 -6.00 -20.56
C PHE A 86 -8.42 -7.47 -21.01
N GLU A 87 -8.52 -7.72 -22.32
CA GLU A 87 -8.57 -9.05 -22.90
C GLU A 87 -7.29 -9.87 -22.67
N THR A 88 -6.12 -9.23 -22.50
CA THR A 88 -4.85 -9.95 -22.25
C THR A 88 -4.78 -10.54 -20.83
N PHE A 89 -5.60 -10.02 -19.91
CA PHE A 89 -5.72 -10.52 -18.54
C PHE A 89 -6.73 -11.67 -18.43
N LEU A 90 -7.61 -11.85 -19.43
CA LEU A 90 -8.56 -12.95 -19.46
C LEU A 90 -7.88 -14.31 -19.75
N PRO A 91 -8.49 -15.43 -19.32
CA PRO A 91 -9.68 -15.53 -18.45
C PRO A 91 -9.37 -15.39 -16.95
N GLN A 92 -8.09 -15.31 -16.57
CA GLN A 92 -7.66 -15.43 -15.17
C GLN A 92 -7.89 -14.16 -14.35
N LEU A 93 -7.92 -12.99 -15.00
CA LEU A 93 -7.93 -11.67 -14.36
C LEU A 93 -6.87 -11.59 -13.26
N SER A 94 -5.61 -11.85 -13.63
CA SER A 94 -4.47 -11.83 -12.72
C SER A 94 -3.31 -11.10 -13.37
N LEU A 95 -2.83 -10.05 -12.71
CA LEU A 95 -1.63 -9.30 -13.10
C LEU A 95 -0.40 -10.21 -13.05
N ALA A 96 -0.21 -10.96 -11.97
CA ALA A 96 0.88 -11.92 -11.87
C ALA A 96 0.81 -13.00 -12.96
N GLY A 97 -0.39 -13.53 -13.22
CA GLY A 97 -0.62 -14.51 -14.29
C GLY A 97 -0.34 -13.95 -15.68
N MET A 98 -0.75 -12.71 -15.96
CA MET A 98 -0.44 -12.00 -17.21
C MET A 98 1.08 -11.81 -17.36
N LEU A 99 1.75 -11.30 -16.33
CA LEU A 99 3.19 -11.07 -16.34
C LEU A 99 4.00 -12.35 -16.53
N LYS A 100 3.56 -13.49 -15.95
CA LYS A 100 4.21 -14.79 -16.19
C LYS A 100 4.15 -15.23 -17.65
N LYS A 101 3.09 -14.93 -18.38
CA LYS A 101 3.03 -15.19 -19.84
C LYS A 101 4.07 -14.38 -20.61
N HIS A 102 4.55 -13.27 -20.05
CA HIS A 102 5.63 -12.44 -20.57
C HIS A 102 7.00 -12.74 -19.95
N GLY A 103 7.15 -13.88 -19.27
CA GLY A 103 8.43 -14.38 -18.76
C GLY A 103 8.88 -13.78 -17.43
N TYR A 104 8.01 -13.05 -16.72
CA TYR A 104 8.36 -12.45 -15.44
C TYR A 104 8.54 -13.50 -14.35
N ARG A 105 9.52 -13.27 -13.47
CA ARG A 105 9.51 -13.82 -12.12
C ARG A 105 8.59 -12.97 -11.23
N THR A 106 7.68 -13.60 -10.51
CA THR A 106 6.66 -12.92 -9.71
C THR A 106 6.86 -13.19 -8.22
N VAL A 107 7.03 -12.14 -7.43
CA VAL A 107 7.36 -12.21 -6.00
C VAL A 107 6.41 -11.33 -5.20
N ALA A 108 5.92 -11.82 -4.07
CA ALA A 108 5.13 -11.05 -3.12
C ALA A 108 5.69 -11.15 -1.70
N ARG A 109 5.76 -10.01 -1.00
CA ARG A 109 5.99 -9.91 0.44
C ARG A 109 4.85 -9.10 1.03
N VAL A 110 4.11 -9.67 1.96
CA VAL A 110 2.93 -9.02 2.53
C VAL A 110 3.02 -8.98 4.04
N SER A 111 2.52 -7.91 4.64
CA SER A 111 2.50 -7.71 6.08
C SER A 111 1.17 -8.11 6.72
N MET A 112 0.06 -7.96 5.99
CA MET A 112 -1.27 -8.25 6.56
C MET A 112 -1.61 -9.75 6.56
N PRO A 113 -2.03 -10.33 7.70
CA PRO A 113 -2.46 -11.73 7.78
C PRO A 113 -3.63 -12.09 6.86
N VAL A 114 -4.51 -11.12 6.54
CA VAL A 114 -5.62 -11.33 5.60
C VAL A 114 -5.16 -11.53 4.15
N LEU A 115 -3.89 -11.24 3.86
CA LEU A 115 -3.23 -11.50 2.57
C LEU A 115 -2.36 -12.76 2.60
N ASN A 116 -2.51 -13.65 3.58
CA ASN A 116 -1.62 -14.80 3.73
C ASN A 116 -1.54 -15.71 2.47
N PRO A 117 -0.48 -16.53 2.34
CA PRO A 117 -0.22 -17.32 1.13
C PRO A 117 -1.29 -18.37 0.77
N PHE A 118 -2.22 -18.66 1.69
CA PHE A 118 -3.29 -19.65 1.49
C PHE A 118 -4.56 -19.06 0.87
N THR A 119 -4.60 -17.73 0.68
CA THR A 119 -5.75 -17.05 0.06
C THR A 119 -5.68 -17.09 -1.46
N VAL A 120 -6.81 -16.76 -2.10
CA VAL A 120 -6.93 -16.66 -3.56
C VAL A 120 -6.04 -15.57 -4.18
N LEU A 121 -5.46 -14.68 -3.37
CA LEU A 121 -4.58 -13.60 -3.83
C LEU A 121 -3.21 -14.13 -4.24
N ASN A 122 -2.76 -15.25 -3.67
CA ASN A 122 -1.57 -15.97 -4.11
C ASN A 122 -1.88 -16.82 -5.35
N ASN A 123 -2.40 -16.18 -6.40
CA ASN A 123 -2.71 -16.82 -7.67
C ASN A 123 -1.70 -16.37 -8.72
N ALA A 124 -0.78 -17.28 -9.04
CA ALA A 124 0.29 -17.15 -10.02
C ALA A 124 1.55 -16.37 -9.57
N PHE A 125 1.83 -16.25 -8.27
CA PHE A 125 3.17 -15.87 -7.81
C PHE A 125 4.14 -17.06 -7.80
N ASP A 126 5.42 -16.83 -8.10
CA ASP A 126 6.48 -17.85 -7.97
C ASP A 126 6.98 -17.95 -6.53
N ASP A 127 6.94 -16.84 -5.79
CA ASP A 127 7.37 -16.75 -4.40
C ASP A 127 6.46 -15.76 -3.65
N TYR A 128 5.66 -16.24 -2.71
CA TYR A 128 4.72 -15.46 -1.93
C TYR A 128 4.94 -15.70 -0.43
N ARG A 129 5.14 -14.63 0.35
CA ARG A 129 5.44 -14.76 1.78
C ARG A 129 4.70 -13.70 2.62
N LEU A 130 4.05 -14.17 3.67
CA LEU A 130 3.66 -13.33 4.80
C LEU A 130 4.89 -13.09 5.67
N MET A 131 5.25 -11.82 5.87
CA MET A 131 6.43 -11.45 6.65
C MET A 131 6.23 -11.76 8.13
N PRO A 132 7.31 -12.15 8.86
CA PRO A 132 7.23 -12.51 10.27
C PRO A 132 6.92 -11.31 11.18
N ASP A 133 7.21 -10.10 10.71
CA ASP A 133 6.80 -8.86 11.35
C ASP A 133 5.94 -8.04 10.38
N HIS A 134 4.93 -7.39 10.95
CA HIS A 134 3.98 -6.52 10.29
C HIS A 134 4.67 -5.28 9.67
N ASN A 135 5.70 -4.75 10.32
CA ASN A 135 6.36 -3.49 9.97
C ASN A 135 7.83 -3.76 9.59
N ASP A 136 8.02 -4.37 8.43
CA ASP A 136 9.33 -4.86 7.97
C ASP A 136 9.63 -4.49 6.51
N PHE A 137 9.21 -3.30 6.05
CA PHE A 137 9.59 -2.84 4.72
C PHE A 137 11.11 -2.80 4.56
N LYS A 138 11.85 -2.46 5.62
CA LYS A 138 13.31 -2.52 5.62
C LYS A 138 13.83 -3.92 5.26
N GLY A 139 13.28 -4.98 5.87
CA GLY A 139 13.64 -6.35 5.55
C GLY A 139 13.32 -6.73 4.11
N MET A 140 12.16 -6.29 3.59
CA MET A 140 11.80 -6.48 2.17
C MET A 140 12.77 -5.78 1.22
N VAL A 141 13.19 -4.54 1.54
CA VAL A 141 14.22 -3.79 0.79
C VAL A 141 15.57 -4.48 0.88
N ASP A 142 15.90 -5.11 2.02
CA ASP A 142 17.14 -5.86 2.20
C ASP A 142 17.19 -7.15 1.38
N GLU A 143 16.07 -7.87 1.29
CA GLU A 143 15.96 -9.16 0.57
C GLU A 143 15.82 -9.03 -0.96
N ILE A 144 15.23 -7.92 -1.46
CA ILE A 144 14.94 -7.80 -2.90
C ILE A 144 16.19 -7.94 -3.77
N GLY A 145 16.07 -8.72 -4.84
CA GLY A 145 17.12 -8.92 -5.83
C GLY A 145 16.54 -9.00 -7.24
N PHE A 146 17.36 -8.63 -8.23
CA PHE A 146 16.97 -8.54 -9.64
C PHE A 146 17.88 -9.41 -10.50
N SER A 147 17.30 -10.00 -11.55
CA SER A 147 18.05 -10.70 -12.59
C SER A 147 18.37 -9.74 -13.73
N ARG A 148 19.51 -9.97 -14.40
CA ARG A 148 19.84 -9.27 -15.66
C ARG A 148 19.11 -9.86 -16.87
N ASP A 149 18.70 -11.13 -16.77
CA ASP A 149 18.21 -11.92 -17.90
C ASP A 149 16.71 -12.20 -17.82
N GLN A 150 16.05 -11.82 -16.71
CA GLN A 150 14.63 -12.05 -16.49
C GLN A 150 13.99 -10.84 -15.79
N PRO A 151 12.90 -10.26 -16.35
CA PRO A 151 12.19 -9.20 -15.66
C PRO A 151 11.47 -9.75 -14.43
N SER A 152 11.30 -8.92 -13.40
CA SER A 152 10.59 -9.31 -12.19
C SER A 152 9.46 -8.36 -11.83
N PHE A 153 8.44 -8.94 -11.22
CA PHE A 153 7.35 -8.24 -10.55
C PHE A 153 7.47 -8.48 -9.06
N HIS A 154 7.61 -7.41 -8.29
CA HIS A 154 7.62 -7.43 -6.83
C HIS A 154 6.40 -6.69 -6.31
N PHE A 155 5.53 -7.42 -5.60
CA PHE A 155 4.39 -6.88 -4.88
C PHE A 155 4.71 -6.79 -3.38
N PHE A 156 4.64 -5.59 -2.81
CA PHE A 156 4.87 -5.34 -1.39
C PHE A 156 3.62 -4.73 -0.74
N ASN A 157 3.04 -5.41 0.25
CA ASN A 157 2.04 -4.82 1.13
C ASN A 157 2.72 -4.49 2.47
N LEU A 158 2.67 -3.23 2.87
CA LEU A 158 3.41 -2.66 4.00
C LEU A 158 2.46 -2.34 5.16
N GLY A 159 2.81 -2.72 6.38
CA GLY A 159 1.98 -2.53 7.56
C GLY A 159 2.27 -1.28 8.39
N GLU A 160 3.33 -0.53 8.07
CA GLU A 160 3.79 0.60 8.88
C GLU A 160 2.73 1.70 9.05
N THR A 161 1.87 1.89 8.05
CA THR A 161 0.76 2.85 8.07
C THR A 161 -0.56 2.29 8.58
N HIS A 162 -0.61 1.00 8.93
CA HIS A 162 -1.75 0.36 9.58
C HIS A 162 -1.66 0.52 11.09
N TYR A 163 -2.81 0.59 11.75
CA TYR A 163 -2.88 0.63 13.21
C TYR A 163 -2.12 -0.58 13.81
N PRO A 164 -1.29 -0.42 14.87
CA PRO A 164 -1.12 0.74 15.75
C PRO A 164 -0.06 1.78 15.34
N TYR A 165 0.40 1.81 14.09
CA TYR A 165 1.40 2.77 13.56
C TYR A 165 2.75 2.74 14.32
N MET A 166 3.15 1.55 14.77
CA MET A 166 4.32 1.34 15.60
C MET A 166 5.57 1.14 14.74
N LEU A 167 6.38 2.19 14.57
CA LEU A 167 7.74 2.00 14.04
C LEU A 167 8.59 1.32 15.11
N ARG A 168 9.45 0.37 14.70
CA ARG A 168 10.35 -0.35 15.62
C ARG A 168 11.40 0.56 16.28
N ASP A 169 11.62 1.76 15.74
CA ASP A 169 12.62 2.70 16.25
C ASP A 169 12.10 3.48 17.46
N ASN A 170 12.73 3.25 18.62
CA ASN A 170 12.54 3.97 19.89
C ASN A 170 12.87 5.48 19.82
N GLU A 171 13.13 6.04 18.63
CA GLU A 171 13.52 7.44 18.41
C GLU A 171 12.34 8.37 18.11
N LEU A 172 11.13 7.83 17.94
CA LEU A 172 9.94 8.66 17.81
C LEU A 172 9.61 9.35 19.15
N PRO A 173 9.12 10.60 19.13
CA PRO A 173 8.69 11.28 20.35
C PRO A 173 7.64 10.41 21.05
N HIS A 174 7.96 9.97 22.27
CA HIS A 174 7.00 9.30 23.12
C HIS A 174 5.84 10.26 23.41
N ILE A 175 4.73 10.11 22.68
CA ILE A 175 3.49 10.80 23.00
C ILE A 175 2.90 10.10 24.23
N SER A 176 3.18 10.64 25.41
CA SER A 176 2.63 10.18 26.69
C SER A 176 1.10 10.12 26.62
N GLY A 177 0.52 8.93 26.79
CA GLY A 177 -0.93 8.65 26.68
C GLY A 177 -1.30 7.78 25.47
N LEU A 178 -0.65 7.97 24.32
CA LEU A 178 -0.91 7.18 23.10
C LEU A 178 -0.42 5.72 23.25
N HIS A 179 0.74 5.50 23.89
CA HIS A 179 1.30 4.16 24.12
C HIS A 179 0.42 3.29 25.04
N GLY A 180 -0.17 3.87 26.09
CA GLY A 180 -1.05 3.16 27.00
C GLY A 180 -2.33 2.71 26.31
N VAL A 181 -2.92 3.61 25.52
CA VAL A 181 -4.15 3.34 24.77
C VAL A 181 -3.90 2.44 23.55
N ALA A 182 -2.78 2.60 22.84
CA ALA A 182 -2.40 1.75 21.71
C ALA A 182 -2.17 0.30 22.15
N LYS A 183 -1.52 0.07 23.30
CA LYS A 183 -1.33 -1.27 23.88
C LYS A 183 -2.67 -1.91 24.31
N THR A 184 -3.60 -1.07 24.75
CA THR A 184 -4.96 -1.43 25.18
C THR A 184 -5.88 -1.75 24.00
N LEU A 185 -5.81 -0.99 22.91
CA LEU A 185 -6.63 -1.18 21.70
C LEU A 185 -6.05 -2.23 20.73
N ALA A 186 -4.72 -2.39 20.67
CA ALA A 186 -4.08 -3.46 19.90
C ALA A 186 -4.42 -4.87 20.44
N ALA A 187 -4.83 -4.98 21.72
CA ALA A 187 -5.37 -6.22 22.28
C ALA A 187 -6.80 -6.54 21.80
N GLY A 188 -7.47 -5.61 21.10
CA GLY A 188 -8.85 -5.71 20.60
C GLY A 188 -9.00 -6.25 19.18
N GLY A 189 -7.92 -6.29 18.39
CA GLY A 189 -7.80 -7.01 17.10
C GLY A 189 -8.81 -6.68 15.99
N ASP A 190 -8.35 -6.02 14.94
CA ASP A 190 -9.02 -5.81 13.63
C ASP A 190 -8.95 -7.02 12.68
N ALA A 191 -8.26 -8.10 13.07
CA ALA A 191 -8.13 -9.33 12.28
C ALA A 191 -8.61 -10.60 13.02
N GLY A 192 -9.83 -10.58 13.57
CA GLY A 192 -10.52 -11.80 14.02
C GLY A 192 -9.91 -12.51 15.24
N GLY A 193 -9.02 -11.85 15.98
CA GLY A 193 -8.51 -12.32 17.27
C GLY A 193 -9.51 -12.03 18.39
N MET A 194 -9.72 -12.98 19.30
CA MET A 194 -10.63 -12.82 20.44
C MET A 194 -10.24 -11.58 21.25
N ALA A 195 -11.11 -10.56 21.24
CA ALA A 195 -10.98 -9.37 22.06
C ALA A 195 -10.85 -9.75 23.54
N GLN A 196 -9.69 -9.47 24.14
CA GLN A 196 -9.61 -9.41 25.60
C GLN A 196 -10.04 -8.02 26.04
N LYS A 197 -11.03 -7.97 26.96
CA LYS A 197 -11.47 -6.77 27.69
C LYS A 197 -10.25 -6.02 28.23
N GLY A 198 -9.99 -4.82 27.74
CA GLY A 198 -8.81 -4.08 28.18
C GLY A 198 -8.76 -2.60 27.87
N SER A 199 -9.89 -1.88 27.80
CA SER A 199 -9.90 -0.42 27.92
C SER A 199 -10.91 0.04 28.99
N ASP A 200 -10.43 0.77 30.00
CA ASP A 200 -11.28 1.50 30.96
C ASP A 200 -11.83 2.82 30.36
N MET A 201 -11.41 3.18 29.14
CA MET A 201 -11.89 4.36 28.43
C MET A 201 -13.19 4.03 27.70
N ASP A 202 -14.26 4.74 28.02
CA ASP A 202 -15.52 4.66 27.28
C ASP A 202 -15.40 5.29 25.88
N ALA A 203 -16.34 4.93 24.99
CA ALA A 203 -16.32 5.37 23.60
C ALA A 203 -16.43 6.90 23.48
N GLU A 204 -17.23 7.55 24.32
CA GLU A 204 -17.39 9.01 24.29
C GLU A 204 -16.06 9.71 24.57
N THR A 205 -15.33 9.24 25.58
CA THR A 205 -14.02 9.76 25.94
C THR A 205 -12.99 9.49 24.84
N PHE A 206 -13.02 8.31 24.22
CA PHE A 206 -12.14 7.98 23.10
C PHE A 206 -12.32 8.95 21.92
N PHE A 207 -13.57 9.15 21.47
CA PHE A 207 -13.89 10.04 20.35
C PHE A 207 -13.72 11.54 20.68
N ALA A 208 -13.82 11.93 21.95
CA ALA A 208 -13.60 13.31 22.39
C ALA A 208 -12.11 13.65 22.62
N SER A 209 -11.22 12.65 22.64
CA SER A 209 -9.81 12.85 23.02
C SER A 209 -8.93 13.36 21.87
N ASP A 210 -7.85 14.07 22.21
CA ASP A 210 -6.79 14.44 21.24
C ASP A 210 -5.97 13.23 20.76
N LEU A 211 -6.25 12.03 21.28
CA LEU A 211 -5.60 10.78 20.90
C LEU A 211 -5.70 10.52 19.40
N LEU A 212 -6.87 10.75 18.82
CA LEU A 212 -7.13 10.45 17.40
C LEU A 212 -6.31 11.35 16.46
N LYS A 213 -6.11 12.61 16.85
CA LYS A 213 -5.16 13.51 16.16
C LYS A 213 -3.74 13.00 16.27
N GLY A 214 -3.37 12.45 17.43
CA GLY A 214 -2.07 11.81 17.65
C GLY A 214 -1.85 10.58 16.76
N LEU A 215 -2.86 9.73 16.59
CA LEU A 215 -2.81 8.58 15.67
C LEU A 215 -2.63 9.01 14.22
N HIS A 216 -3.37 10.02 13.77
CA HIS A 216 -3.19 10.57 12.43
C HIS A 216 -1.79 11.15 12.21
N ALA A 217 -1.28 11.92 13.18
CA ALA A 217 0.10 12.45 13.13
C ALA A 217 1.15 11.32 13.10
N GLN A 218 0.90 10.23 13.79
CA GLN A 218 1.77 9.06 13.77
C GLN A 218 1.74 8.36 12.40
N GLN A 219 0.58 8.24 11.74
CA GLN A 219 0.49 7.72 10.38
C GLN A 219 1.31 8.56 9.39
N ILE A 220 1.33 9.90 9.55
CA ILE A 220 2.18 10.80 8.76
C ILE A 220 3.67 10.46 8.96
N ALA A 221 4.11 10.27 10.21
CA ALA A 221 5.49 9.90 10.52
C ALA A 221 5.87 8.53 9.92
N CYS A 222 4.94 7.57 9.87
CA CYS A 222 5.15 6.31 9.18
C CYS A 222 5.39 6.49 7.67
N VAL A 223 4.65 7.40 7.01
CA VAL A 223 4.91 7.72 5.60
C VAL A 223 6.31 8.33 5.41
N GLU A 224 6.75 9.23 6.30
CA GLU A 224 8.11 9.79 6.26
C GLU A 224 9.19 8.72 6.41
N TYR A 225 8.97 7.75 7.31
CA TYR A 225 9.86 6.60 7.48
C TYR A 225 9.93 5.73 6.21
N LEU A 226 8.77 5.37 5.65
CA LEU A 226 8.68 4.60 4.41
C LEU A 226 9.35 5.30 3.23
N ASP A 227 9.26 6.63 3.15
CA ASP A 227 9.93 7.43 2.11
C ASP A 227 11.45 7.28 2.17
N GLY A 228 12.04 7.23 3.37
CA GLY A 228 13.48 6.97 3.54
C GLY A 228 13.89 5.61 2.95
N LEU A 229 13.09 4.57 3.20
CA LEU A 229 13.32 3.22 2.69
C LEU A 229 13.07 3.12 1.18
N LEU A 230 12.14 3.90 0.61
CA LEU A 230 11.96 4.00 -0.84
C LEU A 230 13.22 4.50 -1.53
N GLY A 231 13.94 5.46 -0.94
CA GLY A 231 15.23 5.92 -1.47
C GLY A 231 16.25 4.78 -1.60
N ALA A 232 16.36 3.93 -0.57
CA ALA A 232 17.23 2.76 -0.61
C ALA A 232 16.77 1.72 -1.66
N LEU A 233 15.46 1.54 -1.82
CA LEU A 233 14.90 0.65 -2.84
C LEU A 233 15.18 1.16 -4.27
N PHE A 234 15.03 2.46 -4.50
CA PHE A 234 15.39 3.09 -5.78
C PHE A 234 16.88 2.88 -6.10
N ASP A 235 17.76 2.92 -5.11
CA ASP A 235 19.18 2.68 -5.33
C ASP A 235 19.50 1.24 -5.75
N LYS A 236 18.72 0.25 -5.28
CA LYS A 236 18.87 -1.18 -5.65
C LYS A 236 18.23 -1.55 -6.98
N ALA A 237 17.15 -0.87 -7.37
CA ALA A 237 16.37 -1.24 -8.54
C ALA A 237 17.08 -0.90 -9.88
N PRO A 238 16.94 -1.76 -10.91
CA PRO A 238 17.40 -1.45 -12.26
C PRO A 238 16.83 -0.11 -12.79
N PRO A 239 17.57 0.65 -13.63
CA PRO A 239 17.15 1.98 -14.10
C PRO A 239 15.81 2.04 -14.84
N ASP A 240 15.40 0.95 -15.46
CA ASP A 240 14.16 0.82 -16.24
C ASP A 240 12.99 0.27 -15.41
N THR A 241 13.13 0.17 -14.08
CA THR A 241 12.06 -0.31 -13.20
C THR A 241 10.92 0.70 -13.11
N TRP A 242 9.69 0.25 -13.30
CA TRP A 242 8.48 1.03 -13.01
C TRP A 242 8.04 0.80 -11.56
N PHE A 243 7.79 1.89 -10.86
CA PHE A 243 7.29 1.88 -9.49
C PHE A 243 5.85 2.38 -9.44
N MET A 244 5.04 1.74 -8.60
CA MET A 244 3.71 2.18 -8.20
C MET A 244 3.65 2.14 -6.68
N ILE A 245 3.34 3.27 -6.05
CA ILE A 245 3.13 3.38 -4.60
C ILE A 245 1.74 3.93 -4.37
N MET A 246 0.93 3.23 -3.58
CA MET A 246 -0.46 3.63 -3.34
C MET A 246 -0.96 3.18 -1.96
N GLY A 247 -2.03 3.80 -1.48
CA GLY A 247 -2.83 3.22 -0.39
C GLY A 247 -3.78 2.16 -0.92
N ASP A 248 -4.07 1.12 -0.14
CA ASP A 248 -5.10 0.14 -0.47
C ASP A 248 -6.49 0.61 -0.06
N HIS A 249 -6.61 1.22 1.11
CA HIS A 249 -7.69 2.06 1.59
C HIS A 249 -7.12 3.07 2.58
N GLY A 250 -7.96 3.98 3.07
CA GLY A 250 -7.61 4.89 4.15
C GLY A 250 -8.13 4.42 5.50
N GLU A 251 -8.25 5.36 6.43
CA GLU A 251 -8.63 5.12 7.83
C GLU A 251 -9.36 6.35 8.41
N ALA A 252 -10.41 6.12 9.20
CA ALA A 252 -11.07 7.16 9.97
C ALA A 252 -10.36 7.36 11.32
N PHE A 253 -10.12 8.62 11.65
CA PHE A 253 -9.49 9.09 12.89
C PHE A 253 -10.50 9.91 13.73
N GLY A 254 -11.76 9.48 13.78
CA GLY A 254 -12.83 10.16 14.51
C GLY A 254 -13.74 11.04 13.66
N GLU A 255 -13.45 11.20 12.36
CA GLU A 255 -14.34 11.96 11.47
C GLU A 255 -15.75 11.36 11.49
N ASP A 256 -16.75 12.23 11.70
CA ASP A 256 -18.16 11.87 11.84
C ASP A 256 -18.46 10.77 12.89
N GLY A 257 -17.56 10.61 13.87
CA GLY A 257 -17.66 9.55 14.88
C GLY A 257 -17.22 8.16 14.40
N PHE A 258 -16.57 8.07 13.24
CA PHE A 258 -15.98 6.83 12.73
C PHE A 258 -14.52 6.69 13.16
N PHE A 259 -14.12 5.48 13.51
CA PHE A 259 -12.72 5.10 13.73
C PHE A 259 -12.42 3.81 12.98
N GLY A 260 -11.23 3.74 12.39
CA GLY A 260 -10.80 2.59 11.61
C GLY A 260 -11.32 2.58 10.17
N HIS A 261 -11.39 1.40 9.60
CA HIS A 261 -11.84 1.11 8.24
C HIS A 261 -12.75 -0.13 8.21
N GLY A 262 -13.29 -0.48 7.04
CA GLY A 262 -14.10 -1.69 6.78
C GLY A 262 -14.95 -2.20 7.95
N PRO A 263 -16.26 -1.90 8.06
CA PRO A 263 -17.24 -1.52 7.04
C PRO A 263 -17.52 0.00 6.94
N VAL A 264 -16.58 0.84 7.36
CA VAL A 264 -16.77 2.30 7.40
C VAL A 264 -16.97 2.88 6.00
N MET A 265 -18.09 3.56 5.79
CA MET A 265 -18.43 4.26 4.54
C MET A 265 -18.19 5.76 4.69
N HIS A 266 -16.92 6.17 4.68
CA HIS A 266 -16.51 7.56 4.84
C HIS A 266 -15.42 7.93 3.82
N PRO A 267 -15.41 9.15 3.23
CA PRO A 267 -14.42 9.54 2.23
C PRO A 267 -12.97 9.27 2.64
N LYS A 268 -12.61 9.49 3.92
CA LYS A 268 -11.25 9.21 4.43
C LYS A 268 -10.81 7.76 4.37
N VAL A 269 -11.74 6.82 4.22
CA VAL A 269 -11.44 5.40 4.06
C VAL A 269 -11.28 5.03 2.58
N PHE A 270 -11.78 5.85 1.65
CA PHE A 270 -11.66 5.58 0.21
C PHE A 270 -10.62 6.47 -0.48
N GLU A 271 -10.34 7.67 0.04
CA GLU A 271 -9.32 8.60 -0.47
C GLU A 271 -7.91 8.11 -0.13
N VAL A 272 -7.22 7.56 -1.13
CA VAL A 272 -5.89 6.96 -1.00
C VAL A 272 -4.83 7.72 -1.82
N PRO A 273 -3.56 7.72 -1.38
CA PRO A 273 -2.47 8.22 -2.20
C PRO A 273 -2.21 7.30 -3.38
N PHE A 274 -1.79 7.89 -4.50
CA PHE A 274 -1.25 7.16 -5.63
C PHE A 274 -0.12 7.97 -6.27
N VAL A 275 1.02 7.34 -6.51
CA VAL A 275 2.11 7.89 -7.32
C VAL A 275 2.77 6.75 -8.09
N GLU A 276 3.11 7.00 -9.35
CA GLU A 276 3.83 6.03 -10.17
C GLU A 276 4.81 6.71 -11.11
N GLY A 277 5.81 5.96 -11.57
CA GLY A 277 6.79 6.46 -12.52
C GLY A 277 7.94 5.49 -12.75
N LEU A 278 8.84 5.86 -13.67
CA LEU A 278 10.13 5.20 -13.79
C LEU A 278 10.98 5.52 -12.56
N ARG A 279 11.79 4.54 -12.15
CA ARG A 279 12.81 4.70 -11.10
C ARG A 279 13.55 6.04 -11.27
N PRO A 280 13.54 6.92 -10.26
CA PRO A 280 14.27 8.19 -10.33
C PRO A 280 15.76 7.98 -10.53
N ARG A 281 16.41 8.88 -11.28
CA ARG A 281 17.87 8.88 -11.40
C ARG A 281 18.48 9.24 -10.05
N LYS A 282 19.52 8.51 -9.65
CA LYS A 282 20.34 8.90 -8.50
C LYS A 282 20.91 10.29 -8.76
N ALA A 283 20.70 11.22 -7.83
CA ALA A 283 21.30 12.54 -7.93
C ALA A 283 22.82 12.36 -8.01
N SER A 284 23.43 12.91 -9.05
CA SER A 284 24.89 12.95 -9.18
C SER A 284 25.43 13.83 -8.06
N VAL A 285 26.15 13.23 -7.12
CA VAL A 285 26.94 13.96 -6.12
C VAL A 285 28.17 14.47 -6.85
N PHE A 286 28.20 15.78 -7.13
CA PHE A 286 29.38 16.49 -7.63
C PHE A 286 30.13 17.12 -6.46
#